data_AF-A0A7K2XSJ1-F1
#
_entry.id   AF-A0A7K2XSJ1-F1
#
_cell.length_a   1.000
_cell.length_b   1.000
_cell.length_c   1.000
_cell.angle_alpha   90.00
_cell.angle_beta   90.00
_cell.angle_gamma   90.00
#
_symmetry.space_group_name_H-M   'P 1'
#
loop_
_entity.id
_entity.type
_entity.pdbx_description
1 polymer ?
#
loop_
_entity_poly.entity_id
_entity_poly.type
_entity_poly.pdbx_seq_one_letter_code
_entity_poly.pdbx_strand_id
1 'polypeptide(L)'
;MPPAFVHRITKYDPADRDAHGHYVGVDDTESDHGPVEAAYLAAIAAFAKACDVDRLEIREPGVAGAVHFGGEPRVAGHGLAGLFPPDLTGFHDGAKVSLAVALELVRIMLRGQGAWCGLEAGNSFAVDVGWDLYVYVGSDRQCPDVVARTRELGLFPEPVTASPHAADLQEPGVTEAADADFWTRLRSMLASERTVLLEENHVRNAARWHRLTEANLDAVRAGLTPRALLTVWPDLNPDVDAVLAALPEDGSVEFVREAQDGTIAHVFADSADYQELAFLVADATAARALSAYVDERHPLACAALPDSDGVLRARW
;
A
#
# COMPACT_ATOMS: atom_id res chain seq x y z
N MET A 1 4.44 -16.38 -12.89
CA MET A 1 3.15 -17.06 -13.05
C MET A 1 2.62 -17.29 -11.65
N PRO A 2 1.33 -17.01 -11.39
CA PRO A 2 0.77 -17.26 -10.07
C PRO A 2 0.92 -18.74 -9.68
N PRO A 3 0.95 -19.07 -8.38
CA PRO A 3 1.04 -20.45 -7.92
C PRO A 3 -0.07 -21.32 -8.52
N ALA A 4 0.25 -22.58 -8.82
CA ALA A 4 -0.63 -23.48 -9.59
C ALA A 4 -1.86 -23.96 -8.81
N PHE A 5 -1.80 -23.95 -7.49
CA PHE A 5 -2.87 -24.39 -6.61
C PHE A 5 -3.22 -23.26 -5.64
N VAL A 6 -4.48 -22.84 -5.64
CA VAL A 6 -4.95 -21.77 -4.74
C VAL A 6 -6.10 -22.29 -3.89
N HIS A 7 -6.02 -22.05 -2.59
CA HIS A 7 -7.08 -22.33 -1.65
C HIS A 7 -7.58 -21.02 -1.04
N ARG A 8 -8.90 -20.81 -1.09
CA ARG A 8 -9.57 -19.84 -0.21
C ARG A 8 -9.80 -20.53 1.12
N ILE A 9 -9.11 -20.07 2.16
CA ILE A 9 -9.25 -20.51 3.53
C ILE A 9 -10.19 -19.55 4.24
N THR A 10 -11.20 -20.08 4.93
CA THR A 10 -12.19 -19.28 5.62
C THR A 10 -12.67 -19.91 6.92
N LYS A 11 -13.14 -19.10 7.86
CA LYS A 11 -13.91 -19.54 9.03
C LYS A 11 -15.39 -19.82 8.71
N TYR A 12 -15.90 -19.27 7.62
CA TYR A 12 -17.31 -19.40 7.24
C TYR A 12 -17.59 -20.78 6.66
N ASP A 13 -18.52 -21.53 7.27
CA ASP A 13 -18.94 -22.82 6.73
C ASP A 13 -19.60 -22.62 5.34
N PRO A 14 -19.07 -23.22 4.26
CA PRO A 14 -19.70 -23.14 2.95
C PRO A 14 -21.15 -23.66 2.92
N ALA A 15 -21.55 -24.51 3.87
CA ALA A 15 -22.91 -24.99 4.02
C ALA A 15 -23.91 -23.88 4.41
N ASP A 16 -23.42 -22.79 5.00
CA ASP A 16 -24.24 -21.65 5.43
C ASP A 16 -24.33 -20.55 4.36
N ARG A 17 -24.04 -20.88 3.10
CA ARG A 17 -24.22 -19.95 1.98
C ARG A 17 -25.61 -20.09 1.35
N ASP A 18 -26.17 -18.97 0.93
CA ASP A 18 -27.42 -18.93 0.18
C ASP A 18 -27.25 -19.41 -1.27
N ALA A 19 -28.35 -19.43 -2.04
CA ALA A 19 -28.33 -19.85 -3.44
C ALA A 19 -27.48 -18.95 -4.36
N HIS A 20 -27.09 -17.75 -3.91
CA HIS A 20 -26.23 -16.81 -4.63
C HIS A 20 -24.76 -16.90 -4.17
N GLY A 21 -24.46 -17.76 -3.19
CA GLY A 21 -23.11 -17.93 -2.64
C GLY A 21 -22.75 -16.92 -1.55
N HIS A 22 -23.70 -16.10 -1.09
CA HIS A 22 -23.49 -15.21 0.04
C HIS A 22 -23.56 -15.98 1.35
N TYR A 23 -22.62 -15.75 2.26
CA TYR A 23 -22.69 -16.31 3.60
C TYR A 23 -23.84 -15.67 4.39
N VAL A 24 -24.71 -16.50 4.97
CA VAL A 24 -25.87 -16.09 5.77
C VAL A 24 -25.86 -16.71 7.17
N GLY A 25 -24.73 -17.28 7.58
CA GLY A 25 -24.53 -17.85 8.91
C GLY A 25 -24.32 -16.79 9.99
N VAL A 26 -23.92 -17.24 11.18
CA VAL A 26 -23.84 -16.41 12.39
C VAL A 26 -22.44 -15.84 12.68
N ASP A 27 -21.42 -16.26 11.93
CA ASP A 27 -20.06 -15.80 12.14
C ASP A 27 -19.90 -14.33 11.73
N ASP A 28 -19.17 -13.58 12.56
CA ASP A 28 -18.87 -12.16 12.34
C ASP A 28 -17.88 -11.97 11.19
N THR A 29 -17.84 -10.78 10.60
CA THR A 29 -16.79 -10.32 9.68
C THR A 29 -15.51 -9.85 10.37
N GLU A 30 -15.51 -9.73 11.70
CA GLU A 30 -14.32 -9.31 12.48
C GLU A 30 -13.45 -10.50 12.93
N SER A 31 -12.15 -10.23 13.17
CA SER A 31 -11.25 -11.22 13.77
C SER A 31 -11.68 -11.53 15.19
N ASP A 32 -11.49 -12.77 15.64
CA ASP A 32 -11.75 -13.15 17.02
C ASP A 32 -10.57 -12.85 17.96
N HIS A 33 -9.43 -12.39 17.41
CA HIS A 33 -8.15 -12.20 18.10
C HIS A 33 -7.71 -13.43 18.91
N GLY A 34 -8.19 -14.61 18.48
CA GLY A 34 -8.29 -15.79 19.32
C GLY A 34 -8.01 -17.08 18.54
N PRO A 35 -8.73 -18.17 18.84
CA PRO A 35 -8.50 -19.47 18.20
C PRO A 35 -8.60 -19.46 16.67
N VAL A 36 -9.52 -18.70 16.08
CA VAL A 36 -9.73 -18.66 14.63
C VAL A 36 -8.57 -17.92 13.96
N GLU A 37 -8.17 -16.76 14.48
CA GLU A 37 -6.96 -16.07 14.03
C GLU A 37 -5.72 -16.98 14.11
N ALA A 38 -5.54 -17.66 15.24
CA ALA A 38 -4.43 -18.59 15.42
C ALA A 38 -4.48 -19.76 14.41
N ALA A 39 -5.67 -20.24 14.07
CA ALA A 39 -5.88 -21.28 13.06
C ALA A 39 -5.45 -20.80 11.66
N TYR A 40 -5.79 -19.56 11.27
CA TYR A 40 -5.35 -18.99 9.99
C TYR A 40 -3.82 -18.93 9.92
N LEU A 41 -3.18 -18.38 10.95
CA LEU A 41 -1.72 -18.26 11.02
C LEU A 41 -1.04 -19.64 11.00
N ALA A 42 -1.58 -20.63 11.71
CA ALA A 42 -1.07 -22.00 11.71
C ALA A 42 -1.22 -22.68 10.35
N ALA A 43 -2.34 -22.47 9.64
CA ALA A 43 -2.55 -22.98 8.30
C ALA A 43 -1.51 -22.41 7.32
N ILE A 44 -1.33 -21.08 7.30
CA ILE A 44 -0.36 -20.39 6.43
C ILE A 44 1.06 -20.88 6.71
N ALA A 45 1.45 -20.98 7.99
CA ALA A 45 2.77 -21.48 8.38
C ALA A 45 3.00 -22.93 7.90
N ALA A 46 1.97 -23.78 7.96
CA ALA A 46 2.06 -25.15 7.47
C ALA A 46 2.19 -25.22 5.94
N PHE A 47 1.47 -24.39 5.19
CA PHE A 47 1.64 -24.31 3.74
C PHE A 47 3.03 -23.80 3.36
N ALA A 48 3.51 -22.71 3.98
CA ALA A 48 4.84 -22.17 3.74
C ALA A 48 5.92 -23.23 3.99
N LYS A 49 5.82 -23.97 5.10
CA LYS A 49 6.72 -25.09 5.41
C LYS A 49 6.66 -26.21 4.38
N ALA A 50 5.48 -26.59 3.88
CA ALA A 50 5.34 -27.62 2.86
C ALA A 50 5.93 -27.20 1.49
N CYS A 51 5.97 -25.90 1.22
CA CYS A 51 6.60 -25.30 0.06
C CYS A 51 8.08 -24.93 0.26
N ASP A 52 8.67 -25.23 1.42
CA ASP A 52 10.05 -24.87 1.78
C ASP A 52 10.32 -23.35 1.69
N VAL A 53 9.34 -22.56 2.15
CA VAL A 53 9.38 -21.09 2.15
C VAL A 53 9.59 -20.58 3.57
N ASP A 54 10.69 -19.86 3.78
CA ASP A 54 11.02 -19.20 5.05
C ASP A 54 11.08 -17.66 4.93
N ARG A 55 10.97 -17.13 3.71
CA ARG A 55 11.01 -15.70 3.39
C ARG A 55 10.02 -15.36 2.30
N LEU A 56 9.40 -14.19 2.44
CA LEU A 56 8.41 -13.66 1.51
C LEU A 56 8.76 -12.23 1.13
N GLU A 57 8.45 -11.86 -0.10
CA GLU A 57 8.43 -10.49 -0.60
C GLU A 57 7.08 -9.85 -0.28
N ILE A 58 7.11 -8.65 0.28
CA ILE A 58 5.94 -7.78 0.43
C ILE A 58 5.57 -7.27 -0.96
N ARG A 59 4.28 -7.38 -1.31
CA ARG A 59 3.71 -6.88 -2.56
C ARG A 59 2.63 -5.86 -2.30
N GLU A 60 2.65 -4.79 -3.07
CA GLU A 60 1.55 -3.79 -3.10
C GLU A 60 1.17 -3.28 -1.70
N PRO A 61 2.16 -2.92 -0.84
CA PRO A 61 1.87 -2.51 0.52
C PRO A 61 1.06 -1.21 0.54
N GLY A 62 0.10 -1.15 1.45
CA GLY A 62 -0.68 0.04 1.73
C GLY A 62 -0.94 0.21 3.22
N VAL A 63 -1.26 1.45 3.58
CA VAL A 63 -1.68 1.82 4.93
C VAL A 63 -3.01 2.56 4.87
N ALA A 64 -3.73 2.57 5.99
CA ALA A 64 -5.02 3.24 6.07
C ALA A 64 -4.90 4.72 5.65
N GLY A 65 -5.63 5.11 4.60
CA GLY A 65 -5.59 6.47 4.04
C GLY A 65 -6.35 7.49 4.91
N ALA A 66 -6.79 8.60 4.33
CA ALA A 66 -7.54 9.62 5.09
C ALA A 66 -8.87 9.09 5.63
N VAL A 67 -9.55 8.19 4.89
CA VAL A 67 -10.84 7.62 5.26
C VAL A 67 -10.67 6.19 5.81
N HIS A 68 -11.33 5.89 6.93
CA HIS A 68 -11.35 4.54 7.53
C HIS A 68 -12.69 3.87 7.28
N PHE A 69 -12.68 2.73 6.62
CA PHE A 69 -13.89 1.93 6.37
C PHE A 69 -13.95 0.65 7.22
N GLY A 70 -12.96 0.41 8.09
CA GLY A 70 -12.92 -0.77 8.97
C GLY A 70 -13.80 -0.65 10.21
N GLY A 71 -14.30 -1.79 10.71
CA GLY A 71 -15.11 -1.87 11.93
C GLY A 71 -14.31 -1.58 13.21
N GLU A 72 -13.04 -1.97 13.25
CA GLU A 72 -12.15 -1.72 14.40
C GLU A 72 -11.51 -0.31 14.36
N PRO A 73 -11.26 0.33 15.53
CA PRO A 73 -10.54 1.59 15.61
C PRO A 73 -9.12 1.52 15.05
N ARG A 74 -8.64 2.62 14.45
CA ARG A 74 -7.26 2.69 13.95
C ARG A 74 -6.25 2.50 15.08
N VAL A 75 -5.32 1.57 14.86
CA VAL A 75 -4.13 1.42 15.71
C VAL A 75 -3.08 2.42 15.26
N ALA A 76 -2.46 3.13 16.21
CA ALA A 76 -1.36 4.04 15.91
C ALA A 76 -0.24 3.31 15.16
N GLY A 77 0.29 3.93 14.10
CA GLY A 77 1.32 3.30 13.26
C GLY A 77 0.82 2.11 12.44
N HIS A 78 -0.49 2.02 12.18
CA HIS A 78 -1.11 1.01 11.28
C HIS A 78 -0.89 -0.45 11.73
N GLY A 79 -0.69 -0.67 13.03
CA GLY A 79 -0.36 -1.98 13.60
C GLY A 79 1.09 -2.44 13.36
N LEU A 80 1.91 -1.67 12.64
CA LEU A 80 3.27 -2.05 12.25
C LEU A 80 4.33 -1.78 13.34
N ALA A 81 3.92 -1.21 14.48
CA ALA A 81 4.82 -0.89 15.59
C ALA A 81 5.55 -2.15 16.08
N GLY A 82 6.89 -2.09 16.09
CA GLY A 82 7.75 -3.21 16.47
C GLY A 82 8.12 -4.16 15.33
N LEU A 83 7.42 -4.10 14.19
CA LEU A 83 7.84 -4.76 12.94
C LEU A 83 8.68 -3.84 12.07
N PHE A 84 8.26 -2.58 11.94
CA PHE A 84 8.93 -1.56 11.16
C PHE A 84 9.07 -0.25 11.95
N PRO A 85 10.01 0.63 11.59
CA PRO A 85 10.09 1.96 12.17
C PRO A 85 8.86 2.82 11.78
N PRO A 86 8.54 3.89 12.53
CA PRO A 86 7.37 4.73 12.27
C PRO A 86 7.34 5.41 10.89
N ASP A 87 8.50 5.59 10.27
CA ASP A 87 8.62 6.15 8.92
C ASP A 87 8.37 5.10 7.81
N LEU A 88 7.98 3.88 8.18
CA LEU A 88 7.71 2.73 7.30
C LEU A 88 8.94 2.20 6.55
N THR A 89 10.16 2.60 6.97
CA THR A 89 11.39 2.08 6.36
C THR A 89 11.43 0.55 6.43
N GLY A 90 11.54 -0.10 5.26
CA GLY A 90 11.55 -1.57 5.13
C GLY A 90 10.17 -2.19 4.85
N PHE A 91 9.07 -1.44 4.94
CA PHE A 91 7.74 -1.85 4.50
C PHE A 91 7.46 -1.22 3.13
N HIS A 92 7.93 -1.86 2.06
CA HIS A 92 7.78 -1.39 0.68
C HIS A 92 7.66 -2.56 -0.29
N ASP A 93 7.19 -2.31 -1.53
CA ASP A 93 7.07 -3.37 -2.54
C ASP A 93 8.46 -3.99 -2.82
N GLY A 94 8.52 -5.31 -2.84
CA GLY A 94 9.75 -6.09 -3.01
C GLY A 94 10.59 -6.28 -1.75
N ALA A 95 10.22 -5.69 -0.61
CA ALA A 95 10.93 -5.92 0.65
C ALA A 95 10.83 -7.39 1.08
N LYS A 96 11.97 -8.00 1.43
CA LYS A 96 12.03 -9.41 1.88
C LYS A 96 11.95 -9.51 3.39
N VAL A 97 10.94 -10.21 3.88
CA VAL A 97 10.71 -10.47 5.29
C VAL A 97 10.80 -11.96 5.62
N SER A 98 11.10 -12.29 6.87
CA SER A 98 11.02 -13.68 7.35
C SER A 98 9.56 -14.14 7.43
N LEU A 99 9.33 -15.45 7.39
CA LEU A 99 8.00 -16.04 7.61
C LEU A 99 7.38 -15.58 8.94
N ALA A 100 8.18 -15.42 9.99
CA ALA A 100 7.67 -14.92 11.27
C ALA A 100 7.09 -13.51 11.16
N VAL A 101 7.78 -12.60 10.48
CA VAL A 101 7.28 -11.23 10.23
C VAL A 101 6.09 -11.24 9.28
N ALA A 102 6.11 -12.09 8.26
CA ALA A 102 4.98 -12.25 7.34
C ALA A 102 3.69 -12.72 8.06
N LEU A 103 3.79 -13.63 9.03
CA LEU A 103 2.66 -14.05 9.84
C LEU A 103 2.12 -12.94 10.75
N GLU A 104 2.99 -12.07 11.26
CA GLU A 104 2.55 -10.88 12.00
C GLU A 104 1.86 -9.86 11.08
N LEU A 105 2.32 -9.69 9.83
CA LEU A 105 1.61 -8.89 8.83
C LEU A 105 0.22 -9.46 8.51
N VAL A 106 0.11 -10.79 8.35
CA VAL A 106 -1.20 -11.44 8.19
C VAL A 106 -2.11 -11.17 9.38
N ARG A 107 -1.58 -11.22 10.60
CA ARG A 107 -2.35 -10.92 11.80
C ARG A 107 -2.88 -9.47 11.79
N ILE A 108 -2.04 -8.51 11.41
CA ILE A 108 -2.43 -7.09 11.26
C ILE A 108 -3.57 -6.95 10.25
N MET A 109 -3.48 -7.65 9.11
CA MET A 109 -4.51 -7.64 8.07
C MET A 109 -5.82 -8.28 8.53
N LEU A 110 -5.77 -9.45 9.19
CA LEU A 110 -6.94 -10.13 9.74
C LEU A 110 -7.68 -9.26 10.76
N ARG A 111 -6.96 -8.45 11.53
CA ARG A 111 -7.54 -7.52 12.52
C ARG A 111 -7.97 -6.18 11.94
N GLY A 112 -7.76 -5.93 10.64
CA GLY A 112 -8.08 -4.64 10.04
C GLY A 112 -7.34 -3.45 10.67
N GLN A 113 -6.14 -3.66 11.22
CA GLN A 113 -5.40 -2.64 12.00
C GLN A 113 -4.77 -1.52 11.17
N GLY A 114 -4.89 -1.62 9.84
CA GLY A 114 -4.66 -0.51 8.92
C GLY A 114 -3.59 -0.74 7.88
N ALA A 115 -2.65 -1.68 8.06
CA ALA A 115 -1.71 -2.06 6.99
C ALA A 115 -2.20 -3.28 6.22
N TRP A 116 -1.94 -3.31 4.91
CA TRP A 116 -2.20 -4.46 4.05
C TRP A 116 -1.11 -4.63 3.01
N CYS A 117 -0.94 -5.86 2.53
CA CYS A 117 -0.02 -6.23 1.45
C CYS A 117 -0.32 -7.65 0.98
N GLY A 118 0.03 -7.95 -0.28
CA GLY A 118 0.25 -9.32 -0.71
C GLY A 118 1.60 -9.83 -0.18
N LEU A 119 1.72 -11.15 -0.01
CA LEU A 119 2.97 -11.79 0.40
C LEU A 119 3.31 -12.90 -0.59
N GLU A 120 4.47 -12.84 -1.23
CA GLU A 120 4.83 -13.77 -2.29
C GLU A 120 6.25 -14.35 -2.12
N ALA A 121 6.44 -15.61 -2.51
CA ALA A 121 7.76 -16.22 -2.71
C ALA A 121 7.90 -16.62 -4.18
N GLY A 122 7.99 -15.62 -5.07
CA GLY A 122 7.99 -15.86 -6.52
C GLY A 122 6.75 -16.65 -6.94
N ASN A 123 6.95 -17.76 -7.66
CA ASN A 123 5.83 -18.62 -8.10
C ASN A 123 5.56 -19.80 -7.14
N SER A 124 6.30 -19.95 -6.04
CA SER A 124 6.17 -21.12 -5.15
C SER A 124 5.07 -20.96 -4.11
N PHE A 125 4.84 -19.73 -3.65
CA PHE A 125 3.93 -19.46 -2.55
C PHE A 125 3.37 -18.03 -2.60
N ALA A 126 2.11 -17.85 -2.27
CA ALA A 126 1.47 -16.54 -2.15
C ALA A 126 0.43 -16.54 -1.02
N VAL A 127 0.24 -15.39 -0.36
CA VAL A 127 -0.80 -15.16 0.64
C VAL A 127 -1.42 -13.79 0.40
N ASP A 128 -2.74 -13.77 0.23
CA ASP A 128 -3.55 -12.55 0.20
C ASP A 128 -4.64 -12.63 1.27
N VAL A 129 -4.95 -11.50 1.90
CA VAL A 129 -6.00 -11.39 2.92
C VAL A 129 -7.06 -10.42 2.43
N GLY A 130 -8.26 -10.93 2.20
CA GLY A 130 -9.43 -10.13 1.86
C GLY A 130 -9.97 -9.37 3.07
N TRP A 131 -10.69 -8.28 2.80
CA TRP A 131 -11.33 -7.42 3.80
C TRP A 131 -12.42 -8.11 4.64
N ASP A 132 -12.93 -9.24 4.16
CA ASP A 132 -13.97 -10.08 4.77
C ASP A 132 -13.39 -11.37 5.42
N LEU A 133 -12.08 -11.40 5.67
CA LEU A 133 -11.34 -12.51 6.28
C LEU A 133 -11.25 -13.79 5.42
N TYR A 134 -11.54 -13.71 4.12
CA TYR A 134 -11.09 -14.74 3.20
C TYR A 134 -9.57 -14.63 3.02
N VAL A 135 -8.86 -15.70 3.35
CA VAL A 135 -7.41 -15.79 3.15
C VAL A 135 -7.16 -16.67 1.93
N TYR A 136 -6.44 -16.15 0.95
CA TYR A 136 -6.07 -16.90 -0.24
C TYR A 136 -4.63 -17.36 -0.09
N VAL A 137 -4.42 -18.67 -0.12
CA VAL A 137 -3.10 -19.27 -0.07
C VAL A 137 -2.82 -19.98 -1.39
N GLY A 138 -1.85 -19.47 -2.13
CA GLY A 138 -1.32 -20.06 -3.35
C GLY A 138 -0.07 -20.89 -3.06
N SER A 139 0.04 -22.06 -3.69
CA SER A 139 1.23 -22.92 -3.64
C SER A 139 1.53 -23.55 -5.01
N ASP A 140 2.80 -23.85 -5.26
CA ASP A 140 3.25 -24.62 -6.43
C ASP A 140 2.96 -26.12 -6.33
N ARG A 141 2.49 -26.58 -5.16
CA ARG A 141 2.18 -27.97 -4.83
C ARG A 141 0.78 -28.08 -4.24
N GLN A 142 0.16 -29.25 -4.32
CA GLN A 142 -1.21 -29.47 -3.84
C GLN A 142 -1.36 -29.49 -2.31
N CYS A 143 -0.30 -29.86 -1.58
CA CYS A 143 -0.25 -29.90 -0.11
C CYS A 143 -1.49 -30.56 0.56
N PRO A 144 -1.92 -31.78 0.16
CA PRO A 144 -3.17 -32.39 0.64
C PRO A 144 -3.19 -32.59 2.16
N ASP A 145 -2.05 -32.91 2.77
CA ASP A 145 -1.93 -33.08 4.23
C ASP A 145 -2.15 -31.75 4.97
N VAL A 146 -1.68 -30.63 4.40
CA VAL A 146 -1.88 -29.29 4.97
C VAL A 146 -3.34 -28.86 4.83
N VAL A 147 -3.97 -29.17 3.68
CA VAL A 147 -5.40 -28.93 3.47
C VAL A 147 -6.24 -29.71 4.48
N ALA A 148 -5.92 -30.98 4.72
CA ALA A 148 -6.59 -31.79 5.75
C ALA A 148 -6.37 -31.20 7.15
N ARG A 149 -5.13 -30.80 7.48
CA ARG A 149 -4.80 -30.17 8.76
C ARG A 149 -5.54 -28.85 8.97
N THR A 150 -5.71 -28.06 7.91
CA THR A 150 -6.46 -26.80 7.95
C THR A 150 -7.92 -27.04 8.34
N ARG A 151 -8.54 -28.15 7.87
CA ARG A 151 -9.88 -28.57 8.31
C ARG A 151 -9.91 -28.99 9.77
N GLU A 152 -8.89 -29.69 10.25
CA GLU A 152 -8.78 -30.07 11.67
C GLU A 152 -8.62 -28.85 12.60
N LEU A 153 -8.12 -27.73 12.08
CA LEU A 153 -8.04 -26.46 12.80
C LEU A 153 -9.39 -25.71 12.84
N GLY A 154 -10.44 -26.25 12.23
CA GLY A 154 -11.78 -25.64 12.20
C GLY A 154 -11.98 -24.63 11.06
N LEU A 155 -11.10 -24.61 10.06
CA LEU A 155 -11.23 -23.75 8.87
C LEU A 155 -11.68 -24.56 7.66
N PHE A 156 -12.23 -23.86 6.67
CA PHE A 156 -12.73 -24.42 5.43
C PHE A 156 -11.83 -24.02 4.26
N PRO A 157 -10.88 -24.87 3.83
CA PRO A 157 -10.08 -24.65 2.63
C PRO A 157 -10.87 -25.11 1.39
N GLU A 158 -11.18 -24.17 0.52
CA GLU A 158 -11.87 -24.37 -0.76
C GLU A 158 -10.91 -24.14 -1.92
N PRO A 159 -10.75 -25.10 -2.85
CA PRO A 159 -9.94 -24.87 -4.04
C PRO A 159 -10.59 -23.81 -4.93
N VAL A 160 -9.81 -22.83 -5.36
CA VAL A 160 -10.22 -21.77 -6.29
C VAL A 160 -9.23 -21.65 -7.44
N THR A 161 -9.64 -21.03 -8.54
CA THR A 161 -8.79 -20.88 -9.73
C THR A 161 -7.68 -19.86 -9.54
N ALA A 162 -7.97 -18.77 -8.81
CA ALA A 162 -7.02 -17.73 -8.46
C ALA A 162 -7.53 -16.95 -7.25
N SER A 163 -6.62 -16.23 -6.59
CA SER A 163 -6.99 -15.15 -5.66
C SER A 163 -7.62 -14.01 -6.48
N PRO A 164 -8.73 -13.39 -6.04
CA PRO A 164 -9.26 -12.19 -6.70
C PRO A 164 -8.21 -11.08 -6.73
N HIS A 165 -7.38 -11.00 -5.69
CA HIS A 165 -6.28 -10.05 -5.57
C HIS A 165 -5.09 -10.37 -6.47
N ALA A 166 -5.00 -11.59 -7.03
CA ALA A 166 -4.01 -11.90 -8.07
C ALA A 166 -4.39 -11.34 -9.46
N ALA A 167 -5.66 -10.92 -9.64
CA ALA A 167 -6.23 -10.53 -10.93
C ALA A 167 -6.70 -9.07 -11.01
N ASP A 168 -6.71 -8.31 -9.90
CA ASP A 168 -7.14 -6.89 -9.85
C ASP A 168 -6.18 -5.91 -10.57
N LEU A 169 -5.28 -6.42 -11.42
CA LEU A 169 -4.38 -5.68 -12.33
C LEU A 169 -5.09 -5.20 -13.62
N GLN A 170 -6.33 -4.71 -13.53
CA GLN A 170 -7.07 -4.18 -14.69
C GLN A 170 -7.04 -2.66 -14.84
N GLU A 171 -6.58 -1.91 -13.83
CA GLU A 171 -6.14 -0.55 -14.07
C GLU A 171 -4.68 -0.61 -14.56
N PRO A 172 -4.34 0.03 -15.71
CA PRO A 172 -2.98 0.01 -16.19
C PRO A 172 -2.10 0.77 -15.20
N GLY A 173 -1.44 0.01 -14.32
CA GLY A 173 -0.45 0.53 -13.41
C GLY A 173 0.66 1.27 -14.14
N VAL A 174 1.39 2.10 -13.41
CA VAL A 174 2.46 2.93 -14.00
C VAL A 174 3.50 2.02 -14.67
N THR A 175 3.61 2.12 -15.99
CA THR A 175 4.50 1.29 -16.81
C THR A 175 5.84 1.97 -17.10
N GLU A 176 5.93 3.28 -16.87
CA GLU A 176 7.17 4.04 -17.05
C GLU A 176 8.14 3.76 -15.90
N ALA A 177 9.39 3.45 -16.25
CA ALA A 177 10.47 3.29 -15.28
C ALA A 177 11.18 4.62 -15.05
N ALA A 178 11.56 4.90 -13.80
CA ALA A 178 12.41 6.04 -13.45
C ALA A 178 13.87 5.74 -13.79
N ASP A 179 14.14 5.55 -15.08
CA ASP A 179 15.42 5.20 -15.66
C ASP A 179 16.26 6.45 -16.02
N ALA A 180 17.37 6.25 -16.75
CA ALA A 180 18.28 7.34 -17.12
C ALA A 180 17.58 8.47 -17.90
N ASP A 181 16.57 8.17 -18.72
CA ASP A 181 15.86 9.14 -19.53
C ASP A 181 14.91 9.96 -18.65
N PHE A 182 14.21 9.32 -17.71
CA PHE A 182 13.42 10.00 -16.69
C PHE A 182 14.26 11.02 -15.90
N TRP A 183 15.44 10.60 -15.40
CA TRP A 183 16.33 11.49 -14.65
C TRP A 183 16.91 12.62 -15.50
N THR A 184 17.17 12.37 -16.78
CA THR A 184 17.63 13.40 -17.73
C THR A 184 16.55 14.45 -17.99
N ARG A 185 15.30 14.01 -18.15
CA ARG A 185 14.14 14.90 -18.28
C ARG A 185 13.97 15.75 -17.02
N LEU A 186 14.10 15.15 -15.83
CA LEU A 186 13.99 15.86 -14.56
C LEU A 186 15.07 16.94 -14.38
N ARG A 187 16.33 16.64 -14.75
CA ARG A 187 17.40 17.65 -14.76
C ARG A 187 17.11 18.79 -15.72
N SER A 188 16.53 18.49 -16.88
CA SER A 188 16.13 19.52 -17.85
C SER A 188 15.02 20.42 -17.31
N MET A 189 14.05 19.86 -16.57
CA MET A 189 13.00 20.63 -15.90
C MET A 189 13.58 21.53 -14.79
N LEU A 190 14.53 21.03 -13.99
CA LEU A 190 15.19 21.83 -12.96
C LEU A 190 15.99 23.01 -13.55
N ALA A 191 16.61 22.81 -14.72
CA ALA A 191 17.32 23.88 -15.41
C ALA A 191 16.39 25.02 -15.89
N SER A 192 15.12 24.73 -16.19
CA SER A 192 14.13 25.75 -16.60
C SER A 192 13.33 26.35 -15.43
N GLU A 193 12.92 25.54 -14.45
CA GLU A 193 11.97 25.92 -13.40
C GLU A 193 12.65 26.30 -12.07
N ARG A 194 13.99 26.17 -11.96
CA ARG A 194 14.82 26.28 -10.73
C ARG A 194 14.51 25.23 -9.65
N THR A 195 13.24 24.90 -9.46
CA THR A 195 12.74 23.97 -8.45
C THR A 195 11.54 23.20 -9.00
N VAL A 196 11.37 21.96 -8.57
CA VAL A 196 10.18 21.15 -8.84
C VAL A 196 9.84 20.33 -7.59
N LEU A 197 8.59 19.89 -7.48
CA LEU A 197 8.13 19.08 -6.36
C LEU A 197 8.09 17.60 -6.78
N LEU A 198 8.65 16.72 -5.97
CA LEU A 198 8.62 15.28 -6.15
C LEU A 198 7.80 14.63 -5.03
N GLU A 199 6.78 13.89 -5.43
CA GLU A 199 6.01 13.01 -4.57
C GLU A 199 6.58 11.59 -4.69
N GLU A 200 7.00 11.03 -3.55
CA GLU A 200 7.45 9.65 -3.42
C GLU A 200 6.36 8.84 -2.70
N ASN A 201 5.56 8.11 -3.48
CA ASN A 201 4.65 7.10 -2.97
C ASN A 201 5.44 5.82 -2.73
N HIS A 202 5.78 5.56 -1.47
CA HIS A 202 6.59 4.40 -1.05
C HIS A 202 5.72 3.22 -0.56
N VAL A 203 4.49 3.52 -0.14
CA VAL A 203 3.37 2.58 0.08
C VAL A 203 2.07 3.25 -0.36
N ARG A 204 1.03 2.48 -0.68
CA ARG A 204 -0.29 3.05 -0.99
C ARG A 204 -0.82 3.87 0.20
N ASN A 205 -1.35 5.06 -0.10
CA ASN A 205 -1.85 6.06 0.85
C ASN A 205 -0.80 6.68 1.79
N ALA A 206 0.50 6.57 1.48
CA ALA A 206 1.51 7.39 2.15
C ALA A 206 2.53 7.93 1.16
N ALA A 207 2.67 9.25 1.17
CA ALA A 207 3.61 9.98 0.33
C ALA A 207 4.66 10.70 1.18
N ARG A 208 5.90 10.74 0.67
CA ARG A 208 6.95 11.66 1.11
C ARG A 208 7.13 12.72 0.04
N TRP A 209 7.30 13.96 0.46
CA TRP A 209 7.40 15.09 -0.46
C TRP A 209 8.80 15.69 -0.41
N HIS A 210 9.38 15.89 -1.59
CA HIS A 210 10.74 16.42 -1.76
C HIS A 210 10.70 17.62 -2.68
N ARG A 211 11.18 18.78 -2.23
CA ARG A 211 11.42 19.92 -3.12
C ARG A 211 12.80 19.80 -3.73
N LEU A 212 12.83 19.53 -5.04
CA LEU A 212 14.04 19.26 -5.78
C LEU A 212 14.70 20.55 -6.27
N THR A 213 16.02 20.56 -6.18
CA THR A 213 16.93 21.54 -6.77
C THR A 213 18.00 20.77 -7.55
N GLU A 214 18.74 21.44 -8.42
CA GLU A 214 19.90 20.80 -9.07
C GLU A 214 20.93 20.30 -8.05
N ALA A 215 21.06 20.98 -6.91
CA ALA A 215 22.05 20.66 -5.88
C ALA A 215 21.68 19.44 -5.01
N ASN A 216 20.40 19.17 -4.78
CA ASN A 216 19.95 18.07 -3.90
C ASN A 216 19.45 16.83 -4.65
N LEU A 217 19.26 16.90 -5.98
CA LEU A 217 18.65 15.82 -6.77
C LEU A 217 19.32 14.46 -6.53
N ASP A 218 20.66 14.41 -6.56
CA ASP A 218 21.39 13.15 -6.41
C ASP A 218 21.31 12.58 -4.98
N ALA A 219 21.24 13.45 -3.97
CA ALA A 219 21.04 13.03 -2.59
C ALA A 219 19.63 12.48 -2.36
N VAL A 220 18.60 13.16 -2.88
CA VAL A 220 17.21 12.68 -2.82
C VAL A 220 17.10 11.34 -3.55
N ARG A 221 17.59 11.26 -4.79
CA ARG A 221 17.56 10.03 -5.59
C ARG A 221 18.19 8.83 -4.87
N ALA A 222 19.31 9.04 -4.16
CA ALA A 222 19.98 7.98 -3.41
C ALA A 222 19.19 7.51 -2.17
N GLY A 223 18.28 8.34 -1.65
CA GLY A 223 17.45 8.07 -0.47
C GLY A 223 16.04 7.58 -0.78
N LEU A 224 15.63 7.50 -2.06
CA LEU A 224 14.29 7.04 -2.43
C LEU A 224 14.09 5.55 -2.09
N THR A 225 12.88 5.22 -1.67
CA THR A 225 12.48 3.86 -1.34
C THR A 225 12.48 2.98 -2.61
N PRO A 226 13.03 1.76 -2.55
CA PRO A 226 12.98 0.84 -3.69
C PRO A 226 11.55 0.65 -4.19
N ARG A 227 11.37 0.65 -5.52
CA ARG A 227 10.07 0.48 -6.18
C ARG A 227 9.01 1.54 -5.86
N ALA A 228 9.38 2.67 -5.25
CA ALA A 228 8.46 3.78 -5.06
C ALA A 228 7.94 4.33 -6.39
N LEU A 229 6.70 4.79 -6.38
CA LEU A 229 6.14 5.58 -7.46
C LEU A 229 6.55 7.05 -7.29
N LEU A 230 7.13 7.61 -8.34
CA LEU A 230 7.61 8.98 -8.39
C LEU A 230 6.69 9.82 -9.26
N THR A 231 6.06 10.82 -8.66
CA THR A 231 5.21 11.78 -9.37
C THR A 231 5.85 13.17 -9.29
N VAL A 232 6.13 13.76 -10.45
CA VAL A 232 6.77 15.08 -10.55
C VAL A 232 5.69 16.13 -10.78
N TRP A 233 5.72 17.17 -9.96
CA TRP A 233 4.79 18.28 -9.96
C TRP A 233 5.53 19.60 -10.18
N PRO A 234 4.87 20.64 -10.72
CA PRO A 234 5.44 21.97 -10.64
C PRO A 234 5.60 22.40 -9.16
N ASP A 235 6.44 23.42 -8.90
CA ASP A 235 6.86 23.77 -7.54
C ASP A 235 5.75 24.39 -6.65
N LEU A 236 5.98 24.45 -5.35
CA LEU A 236 5.11 25.15 -4.40
C LEU A 236 5.03 26.66 -4.72
N ASN A 237 3.85 27.25 -4.54
CA ASN A 237 3.61 28.67 -4.72
C ASN A 237 3.89 29.41 -3.39
N PRO A 238 4.79 30.42 -3.37
CA PRO A 238 5.06 31.20 -2.16
C PRO A 238 3.89 32.08 -1.70
N ASP A 239 2.92 32.36 -2.58
CA ASP A 239 1.70 33.07 -2.23
C ASP A 239 0.64 32.07 -1.70
N VAL A 240 0.79 31.70 -0.42
CA VAL A 240 -0.08 30.73 0.26
C VAL A 240 -1.54 31.22 0.30
N ASP A 241 -1.76 32.52 0.49
CA ASP A 241 -3.09 33.12 0.52
C ASP A 241 -3.79 32.98 -0.85
N ALA A 242 -3.05 33.17 -1.95
CA ALA A 242 -3.59 32.92 -3.28
C ALA A 242 -3.93 31.45 -3.53
N VAL A 243 -3.15 30.51 -2.98
CA VAL A 243 -3.46 29.07 -3.07
C VAL A 243 -4.75 28.75 -2.30
N LEU A 244 -4.90 29.28 -1.09
CA LEU A 244 -6.12 29.11 -0.28
C LEU A 244 -7.34 29.74 -0.96
N ALA A 245 -7.19 30.91 -1.56
CA ALA A 245 -8.26 31.58 -2.30
C ALA A 245 -8.66 30.87 -3.60
N ALA A 246 -7.79 30.02 -4.13
CA ALA A 246 -8.02 29.22 -5.35
C ALA A 246 -8.57 27.81 -5.07
N LEU A 247 -8.80 27.46 -3.80
CA LEU A 247 -9.46 26.21 -3.45
C LEU A 247 -10.85 26.13 -4.09
N PRO A 248 -11.28 24.94 -4.53
CA PRO A 248 -12.60 24.79 -5.15
C PRO A 248 -13.70 25.07 -4.13
N GLU A 249 -14.89 25.49 -4.58
CA GLU A 249 -16.04 25.69 -3.67
C GLU A 249 -16.49 24.38 -3.02
N ASP A 250 -16.32 23.25 -3.73
CA ASP A 250 -16.64 21.91 -3.28
C ASP A 250 -15.61 20.89 -3.79
N GLY A 251 -15.49 19.75 -3.11
CA GLY A 251 -14.52 18.69 -3.40
C GLY A 251 -13.43 18.58 -2.35
N SER A 252 -12.57 17.57 -2.52
CA SER A 252 -11.45 17.30 -1.62
C SER A 252 -10.11 17.63 -2.30
N VAL A 253 -9.19 18.18 -1.53
CA VAL A 253 -7.82 18.47 -1.98
C VAL A 253 -6.79 17.81 -1.08
N GLU A 254 -5.65 17.49 -1.65
CA GLU A 254 -4.42 17.29 -0.92
C GLU A 254 -3.65 18.61 -0.91
N PHE A 255 -3.52 19.21 0.27
CA PHE A 255 -2.81 20.47 0.47
C PHE A 255 -1.38 20.19 0.94
N VAL A 256 -0.41 20.50 0.08
CA VAL A 256 1.03 20.34 0.35
C VAL A 256 1.60 21.70 0.76
N ARG A 257 2.34 21.74 1.87
CA ARG A 257 2.92 22.96 2.43
C ARG A 257 4.39 22.76 2.80
N GLU A 258 5.16 23.82 2.66
CA GLU A 258 6.51 23.94 3.18
C GLU A 258 6.48 24.86 4.42
N ALA A 259 7.03 24.40 5.53
CA ALA A 259 7.20 25.18 6.76
C ALA A 259 8.49 26.02 6.73
N GLN A 260 8.64 26.95 7.67
CA GLN A 260 9.81 27.84 7.75
C GLN A 260 11.15 27.12 7.91
N ASP A 261 11.15 25.91 8.45
CA ASP A 261 12.35 25.07 8.59
C ASP A 261 12.65 24.24 7.32
N GLY A 262 11.85 24.40 6.27
CA GLY A 262 11.96 23.66 5.00
C GLY A 262 11.27 22.29 5.01
N THR A 263 10.62 21.91 6.12
CA THR A 263 9.87 20.65 6.18
C THR A 263 8.64 20.73 5.29
N ILE A 264 8.44 19.71 4.45
CA ILE A 264 7.26 19.59 3.61
C ILE A 264 6.30 18.60 4.24
N ALA A 265 5.06 19.02 4.43
CA ALA A 265 3.97 18.21 4.94
C ALA A 265 2.77 18.32 4.01
N HIS A 266 1.87 17.35 4.08
CA HIS A 266 0.61 17.38 3.35
C HIS A 266 -0.55 17.04 4.28
N VAL A 267 -1.74 17.47 3.90
CA VAL A 267 -2.99 17.16 4.59
C VAL A 267 -4.11 17.04 3.56
N PHE A 268 -5.00 16.07 3.75
CA PHE A 268 -6.23 15.97 2.98
C PHE A 268 -7.29 16.83 3.68
N ALA A 269 -7.98 17.66 2.90
CA ALA A 269 -9.04 18.54 3.40
C ALA A 269 -10.22 18.51 2.40
N ASP A 270 -11.43 18.49 2.92
CA ASP A 270 -12.64 18.74 2.13
C ASP A 270 -13.18 20.16 2.31
N SER A 271 -14.27 20.48 1.63
CA SER A 271 -14.90 21.80 1.67
C SER A 271 -15.36 22.23 3.07
N ALA A 272 -15.59 21.29 4.00
CA ALA A 272 -15.90 21.61 5.40
C ALA A 272 -14.63 21.98 6.19
N ASP A 273 -13.48 21.44 5.83
CA ASP A 273 -12.20 21.64 6.52
C ASP A 273 -11.44 22.91 6.09
N TYR A 274 -11.80 23.54 4.98
CA TYR A 274 -11.02 24.67 4.40
C TYR A 274 -10.83 25.86 5.34
N GLN A 275 -11.78 26.12 6.23
CA GLN A 275 -11.62 27.17 7.24
C GLN A 275 -10.53 26.81 8.27
N GLU A 276 -10.45 25.54 8.68
CA GLU A 276 -9.43 25.06 9.60
C GLU A 276 -8.07 24.95 8.91
N LEU A 277 -8.05 24.61 7.63
CA LEU A 277 -6.85 24.53 6.80
C LEU A 277 -6.07 25.85 6.80
N ALA A 278 -6.75 26.99 6.72
CA ALA A 278 -6.11 28.31 6.77
C ALA A 278 -5.32 28.52 8.08
N PHE A 279 -5.78 27.97 9.20
CA PHE A 279 -5.04 28.02 10.47
C PHE A 279 -3.87 27.04 10.50
N LEU A 280 -4.04 25.84 9.92
CA LEU A 280 -3.01 24.80 9.87
C LEU A 280 -1.79 25.18 9.01
N VAL A 281 -1.97 26.12 8.07
CA VAL A 281 -0.93 26.54 7.12
C VAL A 281 -0.46 27.98 7.32
N ALA A 282 -0.84 28.61 8.44
CA ALA A 282 -0.51 30.01 8.73
C ALA A 282 1.01 30.28 8.82
N ASP A 283 1.81 29.25 9.12
CA ASP A 283 3.28 29.31 9.18
C ASP A 283 3.97 28.80 7.90
N ALA A 284 3.21 28.45 6.86
CA ALA A 284 3.76 27.95 5.62
C ALA A 284 4.45 29.05 4.80
N THR A 285 5.61 28.73 4.23
CA THR A 285 6.36 29.62 3.33
C THR A 285 5.98 29.46 1.87
N ALA A 286 5.46 28.29 1.51
CA ALA A 286 4.93 27.99 0.19
C ALA A 286 3.94 26.84 0.27
N ALA A 287 3.00 26.79 -0.66
CA ALA A 287 1.95 25.77 -0.68
C ALA A 287 1.49 25.41 -2.09
N ARG A 288 0.76 24.30 -2.17
CA ARG A 288 0.03 23.87 -3.36
C ARG A 288 -1.16 23.01 -2.97
N ALA A 289 -2.30 23.25 -3.61
CA ALA A 289 -3.44 22.35 -3.56
C ALA A 289 -3.44 21.43 -4.79
N LEU A 290 -3.59 20.14 -4.57
CA LEU A 290 -3.77 19.12 -5.60
C LEU A 290 -5.18 18.54 -5.46
N SER A 291 -5.86 18.21 -6.56
CA SER A 291 -7.13 17.50 -6.46
C SER A 291 -6.94 16.14 -5.79
N ALA A 292 -7.87 15.73 -4.93
CA ALA A 292 -7.91 14.37 -4.41
C ALA A 292 -8.39 13.35 -5.46
N TYR A 293 -9.01 13.82 -6.55
CA TYR A 293 -9.48 12.98 -7.65
C TYR A 293 -8.36 12.73 -8.67
N VAL A 294 -8.09 11.45 -8.93
CA VAL A 294 -6.94 11.01 -9.74
C VAL A 294 -7.02 11.49 -11.20
N ASP A 295 -8.22 11.58 -11.75
CA ASP A 295 -8.47 12.05 -13.13
C ASP A 295 -8.25 13.55 -13.31
N GLU A 296 -8.31 14.32 -12.23
CA GLU A 296 -8.03 15.76 -12.20
C GLU A 296 -6.55 16.07 -11.90
N ARG A 297 -5.75 15.04 -11.60
CA ARG A 297 -4.32 15.19 -11.34
C ARG A 297 -3.54 15.32 -12.66
N HIS A 298 -2.76 16.40 -12.77
CA HIS A 298 -1.95 16.69 -13.95
C HIS A 298 -0.46 16.83 -13.61
N PRO A 299 0.23 15.70 -13.32
CA PRO A 299 1.66 15.72 -13.06
C PRO A 299 2.48 16.02 -14.33
N LEU A 300 3.70 16.52 -14.16
CA LEU A 300 4.66 16.75 -15.26
C LEU A 300 5.24 15.44 -15.78
N ALA A 301 5.46 14.48 -14.89
CA ALA A 301 5.96 13.14 -15.18
C ALA A 301 5.55 12.18 -14.06
N CYS A 302 5.43 10.89 -14.38
CA CYS A 302 5.09 9.84 -13.44
C CYS A 302 5.84 8.56 -13.83
N ALA A 303 6.62 7.99 -12.92
CA ALA A 303 7.41 6.79 -13.19
C ALA A 303 7.70 6.02 -11.90
N ALA A 304 7.82 4.70 -11.98
CA ALA A 304 8.17 3.87 -10.83
C ALA A 304 9.67 3.55 -10.81
N LEU A 305 10.29 3.53 -9.63
CA LEU A 305 11.68 3.14 -9.48
C LEU A 305 11.88 1.68 -9.88
N PRO A 306 12.77 1.37 -10.83
CA PRO A 306 13.10 -0.01 -11.14
C PRO A 306 13.94 -0.63 -10.01
N ASP A 307 14.06 -1.95 -10.03
CA ASP A 307 15.04 -2.63 -9.20
C ASP A 307 16.48 -2.23 -9.60
N SER A 308 17.46 -2.60 -8.77
CA SER A 308 18.87 -2.30 -9.02
C SER A 308 19.43 -2.89 -10.32
N ASP A 309 18.75 -3.89 -10.89
CA ASP A 309 19.06 -4.48 -12.20
C ASP A 309 18.41 -3.73 -13.38
N GLY A 310 17.70 -2.64 -13.11
CA GLY A 310 17.01 -1.81 -14.10
C GLY A 310 15.64 -2.36 -14.53
N VAL A 311 15.19 -3.49 -13.99
CA VAL A 311 13.90 -4.08 -14.35
C VAL A 311 12.80 -3.51 -13.45
N LEU A 312 11.74 -3.01 -14.09
CA LEU A 312 10.56 -2.55 -13.38
C LEU A 312 9.73 -3.75 -12.91
N ARG A 313 9.70 -3.99 -11.59
CA ARG A 313 8.89 -5.03 -10.93
C ARG A 313 7.86 -4.47 -9.95
N ALA A 314 7.83 -3.15 -9.79
CA ALA A 314 6.84 -2.45 -8.97
C ALA A 314 5.43 -2.70 -9.52
N ARG A 315 4.44 -2.73 -8.62
CA ARG A 315 3.01 -2.84 -8.96
C ARG A 315 2.29 -1.68 -8.27
N TRP A 316 1.84 -0.71 -9.04
CA TRP A 316 1.15 0.51 -8.60
C TRP A 316 -0.18 0.64 -9.31
#